data_AF-A0AAX3Z1R9-F1
#
_entry.id   AF-A0AAX3Z1R9-F1
#
_cell.length_a   1.000
_cell.length_b   1.000
_cell.length_c   1.000
_cell.angle_alpha   90.00
_cell.angle_beta   90.00
_cell.angle_gamma   90.00
#
_symmetry.space_group_name_H-M   'P 1'
#
loop_
_entity.id
_entity.type
_entity.pdbx_description
1 polymer ?
#
loop_
_entity_poly.entity_id
_entity_poly.type
_entity_poly.pdbx_seq_one_letter_code
_entity_poly.pdbx_strand_id
1 'polypeptide(L)'
;MNSTESSTFQNSALSLEQKLEKARAELLDLGARNRLLNIPRSKNTRFLEVIDERSELVYKLLFNEKKTFTFLHGKSGKEDGLESEDSLSEEKYFIYQFDETDTEIKSQHLDTKLQTRLTPKGLQTRLLDLYHDAKTLEEEQGANILFLALGTLKWVDPANKENIRYAPLILVPVSLERGSAGERFKLKARSEDIIPNLSLEAFLERVHQITLPVMQSDDDEINISGYFDSVQQAIALKSDWEVIPNDIILGLFSFSKFLMY
;
A
#
# COMPACT_ATOMS: atom_id res chain seq x y z
N MET A 1 2.96 -45.21 -8.95
CA MET A 1 2.02 -45.43 -7.83
C MET A 1 1.57 -44.04 -7.40
N ASN A 2 0.37 -43.64 -7.83
CA ASN A 2 -0.18 -42.29 -7.62
C ASN A 2 -0.69 -42.16 -6.19
N SER A 3 -0.16 -41.18 -5.45
CA SER A 3 -0.70 -40.73 -4.19
C SER A 3 -1.94 -39.87 -4.46
N THR A 4 -3.09 -40.41 -4.12
CA THR A 4 -4.41 -39.79 -4.22
C THR A 4 -4.48 -38.55 -3.32
N GLU A 5 -4.74 -37.40 -3.94
CA GLU A 5 -5.25 -36.20 -3.26
C GLU A 5 -6.53 -36.56 -2.51
N SER A 6 -6.44 -36.59 -1.18
CA SER A 6 -7.60 -36.81 -0.31
C SER A 6 -8.51 -35.58 -0.37
N SER A 7 -9.62 -35.71 -1.10
CA SER A 7 -10.63 -34.68 -1.30
C SER A 7 -11.22 -34.17 0.04
N THR A 8 -11.28 -32.85 0.19
CA THR A 8 -11.68 -32.06 1.37
C THR A 8 -13.09 -32.38 1.90
N PHE A 9 -13.91 -33.08 1.12
CA PHE A 9 -15.30 -33.41 1.47
C PHE A 9 -15.49 -34.64 2.37
N GLN A 10 -14.44 -35.41 2.68
CA GLN A 10 -14.57 -36.66 3.44
C GLN A 10 -14.54 -36.52 4.96
N ASN A 11 -14.24 -35.33 5.52
CA ASN A 11 -14.28 -35.15 6.98
C ASN A 11 -15.69 -34.75 7.44
N SER A 12 -16.42 -35.71 8.00
CA SER A 12 -17.78 -35.60 8.54
C SER A 12 -17.87 -34.89 9.91
N ALA A 13 -16.74 -34.42 10.47
CA ALA A 13 -16.66 -33.86 11.82
C ALA A 13 -16.66 -32.32 11.91
N LEU A 14 -16.68 -31.60 10.79
CA LEU A 14 -16.70 -30.13 10.76
C LEU A 14 -18.09 -29.62 10.37
N SER A 15 -18.62 -28.64 11.10
CA SER A 15 -19.87 -27.96 10.74
C SER A 15 -19.75 -27.31 9.36
N LEU A 16 -20.89 -27.05 8.71
CA LEU A 16 -20.90 -26.38 7.40
C LEU A 16 -20.19 -25.01 7.46
N GLU A 17 -20.36 -24.28 8.55
CA GLU A 17 -19.65 -23.01 8.82
C GLU A 17 -18.15 -23.23 8.98
N GLN A 18 -17.72 -24.27 9.69
CA GLN A 18 -16.29 -24.59 9.83
C GLN A 18 -15.67 -25.05 8.50
N LYS A 19 -16.44 -25.72 7.64
CA LYS A 19 -16.00 -26.10 6.28
C LYS A 19 -15.92 -24.88 5.37
N LEU A 20 -16.89 -23.96 5.46
CA LEU A 20 -16.86 -22.66 4.77
C LEU A 20 -15.69 -21.82 5.24
N GLU A 21 -15.45 -21.75 6.55
CA GLU A 21 -14.35 -20.98 7.14
C GLU A 21 -13.00 -21.58 6.76
N LYS A 22 -12.89 -22.92 6.76
CA LYS A 22 -11.69 -23.61 6.28
C LYS A 22 -11.47 -23.44 4.78
N ALA A 23 -12.52 -23.49 3.95
CA ALA A 23 -12.42 -23.21 2.52
C ALA A 23 -12.04 -21.74 2.25
N ARG A 24 -12.63 -20.79 2.98
CA ARG A 24 -12.23 -19.37 2.97
C ARG A 24 -10.77 -19.21 3.40
N ALA A 25 -10.31 -20.01 4.37
CA ALA A 25 -8.92 -20.00 4.81
C ALA A 25 -7.95 -20.61 3.80
N GLU A 26 -8.33 -21.66 3.08
CA GLU A 26 -7.56 -22.24 1.97
C GLU A 26 -7.48 -21.31 0.76
N LEU A 27 -8.46 -20.41 0.60
CA LEU A 27 -8.53 -19.40 -0.47
C LEU A 27 -7.82 -18.08 -0.13
N LEU A 28 -7.45 -17.86 1.14
CA LEU A 28 -6.66 -16.71 1.55
C LEU A 28 -5.20 -16.94 1.15
N ASP A 29 -4.74 -16.23 0.12
CA ASP A 29 -3.32 -16.21 -0.22
C ASP A 29 -2.56 -15.48 0.88
N LEU A 30 -2.05 -16.24 1.87
CA LEU A 30 -1.18 -15.75 2.93
C LEU A 30 0.30 -15.68 2.50
N GLY A 31 0.56 -15.90 1.20
CA GLY A 31 1.88 -15.88 0.60
C GLY A 31 2.38 -14.48 0.25
N ALA A 32 3.64 -14.39 -0.15
CA ALA A 32 4.29 -13.14 -0.58
C ALA A 32 3.69 -12.53 -1.86
N ARG A 33 2.82 -13.26 -2.57
CA ARG A 33 2.11 -12.80 -3.76
C ARG A 33 0.95 -11.87 -3.42
N ASN A 34 0.41 -11.98 -2.21
CA ASN A 34 -0.62 -11.09 -1.73
C ASN A 34 -0.04 -9.73 -1.38
N ARG A 35 -0.38 -8.71 -2.19
CA ARG A 35 0.08 -7.33 -2.04
C ARG A 35 -0.42 -6.66 -0.76
N LEU A 36 -1.50 -7.18 -0.17
CA LEU A 36 -2.00 -6.75 1.13
C LEU A 36 -1.18 -7.34 2.28
N LEU A 37 -0.35 -8.36 2.05
CA LEU A 37 0.56 -8.89 3.08
C LEU A 37 2.01 -8.55 2.80
N ASN A 38 2.34 -8.24 1.56
CA ASN A 38 3.68 -7.90 1.14
C ASN A 38 3.68 -6.86 0.02
N ILE A 39 3.99 -5.62 0.37
CA ILE A 39 4.37 -4.57 -0.56
C ILE A 39 5.87 -4.73 -0.85
N PRO A 40 6.24 -5.25 -2.04
CA PRO A 40 7.63 -5.38 -2.39
C PRO A 40 8.32 -4.00 -2.42
N ARG A 41 9.51 -3.92 -1.83
CA ARG A 41 10.38 -2.72 -1.84
C ARG A 41 11.44 -2.72 -2.93
N SER A 42 11.29 -3.58 -3.93
CA SER A 42 12.21 -3.63 -5.06
C SER A 42 12.10 -2.39 -5.94
N LYS A 43 13.19 -2.04 -6.63
CA LYS A 43 13.30 -0.84 -7.48
C LYS A 43 12.30 -0.86 -8.67
N ASN A 44 11.89 -2.04 -9.12
CA ASN A 44 11.01 -2.24 -10.29
C ASN A 44 9.55 -2.54 -9.93
N THR A 45 9.12 -2.20 -8.72
CA THR A 45 7.75 -2.50 -8.29
C THR A 45 6.76 -1.54 -8.93
N ARG A 46 5.49 -1.95 -9.10
CA ARG A 46 4.43 -1.08 -9.63
C ARG A 46 3.85 -0.13 -8.56
N PHE A 47 4.53 0.06 -7.44
CA PHE A 47 4.10 0.94 -6.35
C PHE A 47 4.79 2.29 -6.46
N LEU A 48 4.11 3.36 -6.07
CA LEU A 48 4.71 4.70 -5.98
C LEU A 48 4.79 5.10 -4.51
N GLU A 49 6.03 5.19 -4.01
CA GLU A 49 6.29 5.66 -2.64
C GLU A 49 6.20 7.19 -2.57
N VAL A 50 5.43 7.67 -1.60
CA VAL A 50 5.34 9.07 -1.21
C VAL A 50 6.24 9.27 0.01
N ILE A 51 7.02 10.35 -0.01
CA ILE A 51 8.02 10.65 1.02
C ILE A 51 7.73 11.99 1.68
N ASP A 52 8.23 12.17 2.91
CA ASP A 52 8.13 13.45 3.63
C ASP A 52 6.69 13.96 3.77
N GLU A 53 5.74 13.03 3.92
CA GLU A 53 4.33 13.32 4.13
C GLU A 53 3.83 12.65 5.41
N ARG A 54 2.79 13.21 6.02
CA ARG A 54 2.14 12.63 7.20
C ARG A 54 0.82 11.98 6.82
N SER A 55 0.65 10.71 7.18
CA SER A 55 -0.56 9.94 6.83
C SER A 55 -1.84 10.60 7.31
N GLU A 56 -1.83 11.16 8.52
CA GLU A 56 -2.97 11.88 9.10
C GLU A 56 -3.35 13.14 8.29
N LEU A 57 -2.36 13.92 7.84
CA LEU A 57 -2.61 15.13 7.05
C LEU A 57 -3.05 14.80 5.63
N VAL A 58 -2.43 13.79 5.01
CA VAL A 58 -2.84 13.29 3.70
C VAL A 58 -4.27 12.77 3.76
N TYR A 59 -4.64 11.98 4.78
CA TYR A 59 -6.01 11.54 5.00
C TYR A 59 -6.98 12.72 5.12
N LYS A 60 -6.69 13.68 6.01
CA LYS A 60 -7.54 14.85 6.21
C LYS A 60 -7.78 15.64 4.92
N LEU A 61 -6.70 15.98 4.21
CA LEU A 61 -6.79 16.81 3.01
C LEU A 61 -7.40 16.05 1.81
N LEU A 62 -6.99 14.80 1.58
CA LEU A 62 -7.40 14.02 0.43
C LEU A 62 -8.81 13.42 0.60
N PHE A 63 -9.09 12.85 1.77
CA PHE A 63 -10.31 12.09 2.02
C PHE A 63 -11.42 12.93 2.65
N ASN A 64 -11.16 13.69 3.72
CA ASN A 64 -12.19 14.48 4.40
C ASN A 64 -12.51 15.76 3.62
N GLU A 65 -11.48 16.52 3.24
CA GLU A 65 -11.64 17.78 2.49
C GLU A 65 -11.79 17.57 0.97
N LYS A 66 -11.67 16.33 0.48
CA LYS A 66 -11.75 15.95 -0.95
C LYS A 66 -10.84 16.80 -1.86
N LYS A 67 -9.71 17.28 -1.35
CA LYS A 67 -8.75 18.06 -2.15
C LYS A 67 -8.09 17.19 -3.21
N THR A 68 -7.74 17.82 -4.32
CA THR A 68 -7.00 17.16 -5.39
C THR A 68 -5.51 17.31 -5.16
N PHE A 69 -4.79 16.18 -5.19
CA PHE A 69 -3.35 16.13 -5.04
C PHE A 69 -2.64 16.05 -6.39
N THR A 70 -1.42 16.56 -6.42
CA THR A 70 -0.48 16.41 -7.54
C THR A 70 0.81 15.80 -7.03
N PHE A 71 1.68 15.36 -7.94
CA PHE A 71 2.93 14.69 -7.58
C PHE A 71 4.14 15.58 -7.87
N LEU A 72 5.08 15.61 -6.94
CA LEU A 72 6.41 16.20 -7.12
C LEU A 72 7.44 15.10 -7.36
N HIS A 73 8.26 15.30 -8.38
CA HIS A 73 9.40 14.45 -8.65
C HIS A 73 10.56 14.76 -7.70
N GLY A 74 11.42 13.79 -7.45
CA GLY A 74 12.72 14.03 -6.83
C GLY A 74 13.62 14.85 -7.77
N LYS A 75 14.60 15.54 -7.19
CA LYS A 75 15.66 16.19 -7.98
C LYS A 75 16.56 15.09 -8.57
N SER A 76 16.87 15.18 -9.86
CA SER A 76 17.94 14.39 -10.46
C SER A 76 19.27 14.85 -9.85
N GLY A 77 20.04 13.94 -9.25
CA GLY A 77 21.43 14.22 -8.90
C GLY A 77 22.16 14.74 -10.15
N LYS A 78 22.99 15.77 -9.99
CA LYS A 78 23.84 16.29 -11.07
C LYS A 78 24.69 15.15 -11.63
N GLU A 79 24.74 15.02 -12.94
CA GLU A 79 25.74 14.26 -13.67
C GLU A 79 27.11 14.83 -13.32
N ASP A 80 27.84 14.19 -12.40
CA ASP A 80 29.29 14.31 -12.38
C ASP A 80 29.81 13.25 -13.35
N GLY A 81 30.32 13.73 -14.49
CA GLY A 81 30.64 12.94 -15.65
C GLY A 81 31.66 11.84 -15.37
N LEU A 82 31.32 10.64 -15.83
CA LEU A 82 32.23 9.60 -16.30
C LEU A 82 31.37 8.70 -17.20
N GLU A 83 31.39 9.00 -18.50
CA GLU A 83 30.81 8.15 -19.53
C GLU A 83 31.54 6.79 -19.51
N SER A 84 30.82 5.73 -19.12
CA SER A 84 31.17 4.36 -19.47
C SER A 84 29.98 3.73 -20.18
N GLU A 85 30.12 3.58 -21.49
CA GLU A 85 29.19 2.92 -22.40
C GLU A 85 29.08 1.41 -22.08
N ASP A 86 28.35 1.01 -21.03
CA ASP A 86 27.77 -0.35 -20.94
C ASP A 86 26.74 -0.56 -19.82
N SER A 87 25.76 0.34 -19.62
CA SER A 87 24.77 0.19 -18.53
C SER A 87 23.39 0.77 -18.84
N LEU A 88 22.75 0.31 -19.91
CA LEU A 88 21.40 0.73 -20.33
C LEU A 88 20.23 0.25 -19.43
N SER A 89 20.49 -0.20 -18.20
CA SER A 89 19.45 -0.70 -17.28
C SER A 89 19.49 -0.10 -15.86
N GLU A 90 20.54 0.63 -15.47
CA GLU A 90 20.74 1.02 -14.06
C GLU A 90 20.51 2.53 -13.76
N GLU A 91 20.32 3.37 -14.77
CA GLU A 91 20.28 4.84 -14.61
C GLU A 91 18.88 5.45 -14.50
N LYS A 92 18.03 5.06 -13.53
CA LYS A 92 16.76 5.79 -13.36
C LYS A 92 16.48 6.48 -12.03
N TYR A 93 17.21 6.24 -10.95
CA TYR A 93 16.98 6.98 -9.70
C TYR A 93 18.26 7.09 -8.86
N PHE A 94 18.82 8.31 -8.78
CA PHE A 94 19.84 8.70 -7.79
C PHE A 94 19.26 9.64 -6.73
N ILE A 95 19.95 9.67 -5.60
CA ILE A 95 19.60 10.09 -4.22
C ILE A 95 19.09 11.54 -4.09
N TYR A 96 18.15 11.73 -3.15
CA TYR A 96 17.65 13.04 -2.69
C TYR A 96 18.73 13.78 -1.88
N GLN A 97 19.10 14.99 -2.30
CA GLN A 97 19.83 15.95 -1.48
C GLN A 97 18.89 17.12 -1.18
N PHE A 98 18.69 17.43 0.10
CA PHE A 98 17.85 18.55 0.54
C PHE A 98 18.45 19.87 0.04
N ASP A 99 17.61 20.70 -0.57
CA ASP A 99 17.90 22.12 -0.77
C ASP A 99 17.22 22.88 0.37
N GLU A 100 18.03 23.41 1.28
CA GLU A 100 17.62 24.11 2.50
C GLU A 100 17.00 25.50 2.23
N THR A 101 16.69 25.84 0.98
CA THR A 101 16.31 27.20 0.57
C THR A 101 14.80 27.46 0.45
N ASP A 102 13.94 26.44 0.47
CA ASP A 102 12.46 26.57 0.43
C ASP A 102 11.81 26.30 1.80
N THR A 103 12.28 26.97 2.85
CA THR A 103 11.96 26.68 4.26
C THR A 103 10.59 27.16 4.74
N GLU A 104 9.88 28.04 4.04
CA GLU A 104 8.69 28.69 4.63
C GLU A 104 7.36 27.95 4.40
N ILE A 105 7.21 27.16 3.33
CA ILE A 105 5.97 26.40 3.05
C ILE A 105 6.08 24.91 3.45
N LYS A 106 7.31 24.40 3.64
CA LYS A 106 7.58 23.02 4.08
C LYS A 106 7.18 22.71 5.52
N SER A 107 6.96 23.72 6.38
CA SER A 107 6.89 23.49 7.82
C SER A 107 5.61 22.79 8.34
N GLN A 108 4.59 22.59 7.50
CA GLN A 108 3.30 22.06 7.98
C GLN A 108 2.71 20.89 7.16
N HIS A 109 3.31 20.44 6.05
CA HIS A 109 2.75 19.39 5.17
C HIS A 109 1.26 19.62 4.81
N LEU A 110 0.86 20.90 4.63
CA LEU A 110 -0.51 21.31 4.33
C LEU A 110 -0.77 21.56 2.85
N ASP A 111 0.25 21.38 2.00
CA ASP A 111 0.08 21.51 0.56
C ASP A 111 -0.57 20.25 -0.03
N THR A 112 -0.93 20.32 -1.31
CA THR A 112 -1.54 19.18 -2.03
C THR A 112 -0.57 18.53 -3.00
N LYS A 113 0.72 18.47 -2.64
CA LYS A 113 1.80 18.03 -3.52
C LYS A 113 2.59 16.87 -2.92
N LEU A 114 2.18 15.65 -3.25
CA LEU A 114 2.86 14.43 -2.79
C LEU A 114 4.27 14.34 -3.35
N GLN A 115 5.27 14.35 -2.46
CA GLN A 115 6.67 14.21 -2.86
C GLN A 115 7.03 12.75 -3.13
N THR A 116 7.86 12.50 -4.14
CA THR A 116 8.29 11.16 -4.52
C THR A 116 9.80 11.10 -4.73
N ARG A 117 10.39 9.90 -4.63
CA ARG A 117 11.82 9.67 -4.94
C ARG A 117 12.12 9.62 -6.43
N LEU A 118 11.11 9.69 -7.28
CA LEU A 118 11.25 9.41 -8.69
C LEU A 118 11.70 10.62 -9.49
N THR A 119 12.64 10.45 -10.43
CA THR A 119 12.97 11.43 -11.48
C THR A 119 11.71 11.82 -12.26
N PRO A 120 11.66 13.01 -12.90
CA PRO A 120 10.48 13.45 -13.64
C PRO A 120 9.97 12.42 -14.66
N LYS A 121 10.88 11.87 -15.47
CA LYS A 121 10.57 10.83 -16.48
C LYS A 121 10.09 9.55 -15.81
N GLY A 122 10.76 9.14 -14.73
CA GLY A 122 10.42 7.95 -13.98
C GLY A 122 9.05 8.01 -13.30
N LEU A 123 8.73 9.14 -12.68
CA LEU A 123 7.44 9.44 -12.08
C LEU A 123 6.33 9.41 -13.11
N GLN A 124 6.54 10.06 -14.26
CA GLN A 124 5.55 10.09 -15.33
C GLN A 124 5.26 8.68 -15.88
N THR A 125 6.29 7.86 -16.11
CA THR A 125 6.12 6.46 -16.52
C THR A 125 5.34 5.67 -15.46
N ARG A 126 5.73 5.75 -14.19
CA ARG A 126 5.08 5.01 -13.10
C ARG A 126 3.60 5.37 -12.94
N LEU A 127 3.27 6.67 -13.01
CA LEU A 127 1.89 7.14 -12.92
C LEU A 127 1.06 6.72 -14.15
N LEU A 128 1.66 6.73 -15.34
CA LEU A 128 1.00 6.29 -16.57
C LEU A 128 0.69 4.79 -16.53
N ASP A 129 1.64 3.97 -16.09
CA ASP A 129 1.46 2.53 -15.93
C ASP A 129 0.35 2.24 -14.91
N LEU A 130 0.40 2.89 -13.72
CA LEU A 130 -0.63 2.76 -12.70
C LEU A 130 -2.01 3.17 -13.21
N TYR A 131 -2.10 4.26 -13.97
CA TYR A 131 -3.36 4.74 -14.55
C TYR A 131 -3.97 3.73 -15.53
N HIS A 132 -3.16 3.20 -16.45
CA HIS A 132 -3.63 2.22 -17.43
C HIS A 132 -4.00 0.90 -16.78
N ASP A 133 -3.14 0.36 -15.92
CA ASP A 133 -3.40 -0.90 -15.22
C ASP A 133 -4.66 -0.79 -14.34
N ALA A 134 -4.82 0.31 -13.59
CA ALA A 134 -6.00 0.54 -12.75
C ALA A 134 -7.27 0.53 -13.59
N LYS A 135 -7.26 1.26 -14.71
CA LYS A 135 -8.42 1.35 -15.60
C LYS A 135 -8.77 0.00 -16.22
N THR A 136 -7.77 -0.71 -16.76
CA THR A 136 -7.99 -2.02 -17.38
C THR A 136 -8.53 -3.04 -16.38
N LEU A 137 -7.94 -3.12 -15.18
CA LEU A 137 -8.38 -4.07 -14.17
C LEU A 137 -9.72 -3.69 -13.53
N GLU A 138 -10.03 -2.40 -13.37
CA GLU A 138 -11.35 -1.93 -12.94
C GLU A 138 -12.42 -2.29 -13.98
N GLU A 139 -12.14 -2.14 -15.28
CA GLU A 139 -13.02 -2.56 -16.38
C GLU A 139 -13.22 -4.09 -16.42
N GLU A 140 -12.17 -4.88 -16.16
CA GLU A 140 -12.22 -6.35 -16.15
C GLU A 140 -12.93 -6.93 -14.92
N GLN A 141 -12.67 -6.37 -13.74
CA GLN A 141 -13.15 -6.90 -12.45
C GLN A 141 -14.42 -6.20 -11.95
N GLY A 142 -14.75 -5.04 -12.50
CA GLY A 142 -15.89 -4.22 -12.10
C GLY A 142 -15.75 -3.58 -10.71
N ALA A 143 -14.53 -3.49 -10.17
CA ALA A 143 -14.27 -2.99 -8.82
C ALA A 143 -13.00 -2.11 -8.80
N ASN A 144 -13.00 -1.11 -7.92
CA ASN A 144 -11.81 -0.27 -7.73
C ASN A 144 -10.67 -1.10 -7.13
N ILE A 145 -9.49 -0.97 -7.73
CA ILE A 145 -8.28 -1.65 -7.27
C ILE A 145 -7.13 -0.68 -6.96
N LEU A 146 -7.31 0.62 -7.20
CA LEU A 146 -6.29 1.63 -6.94
C LEU A 146 -6.54 2.26 -5.57
N PHE A 147 -5.55 2.13 -4.69
CA PHE A 147 -5.60 2.65 -3.34
C PHE A 147 -4.31 3.38 -2.96
N LEU A 148 -4.47 4.41 -2.13
CA LEU A 148 -3.38 5.01 -1.39
C LEU A 148 -3.31 4.32 -0.02
N ALA A 149 -2.26 3.52 0.19
CA ALA A 149 -1.98 2.94 1.48
C ALA A 149 -1.40 4.00 2.42
N LEU A 150 -1.97 4.09 3.62
CA LEU A 150 -1.48 4.94 4.70
C LEU A 150 -0.94 4.05 5.83
N GLY A 151 0.35 4.19 6.09
CA GLY A 151 1.07 3.41 7.08
C GLY A 151 1.24 1.96 6.67
N THR A 152 2.34 1.35 7.12
CA THR A 152 2.57 -0.09 6.93
C THR A 152 2.99 -0.77 8.21
N LEU A 153 2.62 -2.04 8.34
CA LEU A 153 3.22 -2.95 9.30
C LEU A 153 4.43 -3.61 8.66
N LYS A 154 5.61 -3.37 9.22
CA LYS A 154 6.80 -4.17 8.98
C LYS A 154 6.69 -5.43 9.84
N TRP A 155 6.69 -6.58 9.18
CA TRP A 155 6.60 -7.88 9.85
C TRP A 155 7.59 -8.88 9.25
N VAL A 156 7.92 -9.89 10.05
CA VAL A 156 8.90 -10.91 9.69
C VAL A 156 8.19 -12.22 9.41
N ASP A 157 8.49 -12.82 8.26
CA ASP A 157 7.90 -14.09 7.82
C ASP A 157 8.23 -15.23 8.80
N PRO A 158 7.23 -15.95 9.34
CA PRO A 158 7.45 -17.10 10.21
C PRO A 158 8.27 -18.22 9.57
N ALA A 159 8.18 -18.37 8.24
CA ALA A 159 8.91 -19.39 7.51
C ALA A 159 10.38 -19.03 7.27
N ASN A 160 10.72 -17.74 7.25
CA ASN A 160 12.09 -17.27 7.09
C ASN A 160 12.29 -15.91 7.76
N LYS A 161 13.07 -15.89 8.85
CA LYS A 161 13.34 -14.66 9.62
C LYS A 161 14.09 -13.57 8.84
N GLU A 162 14.76 -13.91 7.75
CA GLU A 162 15.43 -12.94 6.88
C GLU A 162 14.44 -12.20 5.95
N ASN A 163 13.23 -12.76 5.77
CA ASN A 163 12.21 -12.17 4.91
C ASN A 163 11.38 -11.14 5.70
N ILE A 164 11.78 -9.88 5.59
CA ILE A 164 11.00 -8.73 6.05
C ILE A 164 9.95 -8.38 4.99
N ARG A 165 8.71 -8.24 5.42
CA ARG A 165 7.55 -7.90 4.59
C ARG A 165 6.87 -6.65 5.14
N TYR A 166 6.14 -5.98 4.27
CA TYR A 166 5.38 -4.77 4.60
C TYR A 166 3.93 -4.96 4.21
N ALA A 167 3.00 -4.75 5.11
CA ALA A 167 1.57 -4.81 4.83
C ALA A 167 0.96 -3.42 5.03
N PRO A 168 0.12 -2.90 4.12
CA PRO A 168 -0.57 -1.64 4.36
C PRO A 168 -1.51 -1.77 5.56
N LEU A 169 -1.69 -0.70 6.33
CA LEU A 169 -2.62 -0.69 7.46
C LEU A 169 -4.00 -0.16 7.04
N ILE A 170 -4.01 0.99 6.37
CA ILE A 170 -5.23 1.66 5.90
C ILE A 170 -5.15 1.85 4.40
N LEU A 171 -6.25 1.61 3.70
CA LEU A 171 -6.35 1.76 2.25
C LEU A 171 -7.42 2.81 1.92
N VAL A 172 -6.98 3.91 1.32
CA VAL A 172 -7.85 4.98 0.85
C VAL A 172 -8.16 4.77 -0.63
N PRO A 173 -9.43 4.61 -1.03
CA PRO A 173 -9.79 4.43 -2.43
C PRO A 173 -9.57 5.74 -3.20
N VAL A 174 -8.81 5.67 -4.29
CA VAL A 174 -8.39 6.86 -5.05
C VAL A 174 -8.52 6.63 -6.56
N SER A 175 -8.62 7.73 -7.31
CA SER A 175 -8.54 7.75 -8.76
C SER A 175 -7.34 8.58 -9.22
N LEU A 176 -6.71 8.14 -10.31
CA LEU A 176 -5.75 8.94 -11.06
C LEU A 176 -6.45 9.55 -12.27
N GLU A 177 -6.41 10.88 -12.37
CA GLU A 177 -7.02 11.63 -13.46
C GLU A 177 -5.98 12.41 -14.25
N ARG A 178 -6.16 12.48 -15.56
CA ARG A 178 -5.39 13.36 -16.45
C ARG A 178 -6.28 13.82 -17.60
N GLY A 179 -6.33 15.13 -17.87
CA GLY A 179 -7.15 15.67 -18.96
C GLY A 179 -6.55 15.41 -20.34
N SER A 180 -5.26 15.73 -20.52
CA SER A 180 -4.53 15.51 -21.78
C SER A 180 -3.13 14.92 -21.56
N ALA A 181 -2.49 14.39 -22.60
CA ALA A 181 -1.18 13.76 -22.49
C ALA A 181 -0.08 14.67 -21.90
N GLY A 182 -0.23 15.99 -22.02
CA GLY A 182 0.70 16.99 -21.48
C GLY A 182 0.34 17.51 -20.08
N GLU A 183 -0.81 17.13 -19.52
CA GLU A 183 -1.20 17.54 -18.18
C GLU A 183 -0.58 16.66 -17.10
N ARG A 184 -0.39 17.25 -15.91
CA ARG A 184 0.03 16.51 -14.72
C ARG A 184 -1.10 15.62 -14.24
N PHE A 185 -0.74 14.41 -13.79
CA PHE A 185 -1.68 13.53 -13.11
C PHE A 185 -2.16 14.17 -11.80
N LYS A 186 -3.44 13.97 -11.53
CA LYS A 186 -4.14 14.39 -10.32
C LYS A 186 -4.61 13.15 -9.58
N LEU A 187 -4.42 13.13 -8.27
CA LEU A 187 -4.95 12.10 -7.37
C LEU A 187 -6.18 12.67 -6.65
N LYS A 188 -7.27 11.91 -6.63
CA LYS A 188 -8.49 12.25 -5.89
C LYS A 188 -8.97 11.07 -5.08
N ALA A 189 -9.51 11.32 -3.89
CA ALA A 189 -10.28 10.31 -3.17
C ALA A 189 -11.56 9.96 -3.94
N ARG A 190 -11.94 8.70 -3.92
CA ARG A 190 -13.26 8.26 -4.35
C ARG A 190 -14.29 8.51 -3.24
N SER A 191 -15.55 8.26 -3.56
CA SER A 191 -16.67 8.34 -2.60
C SER A 191 -16.79 7.11 -1.69
N GLU A 192 -16.06 6.04 -2.03
CA GLU A 192 -15.97 4.83 -1.21
C GLU A 192 -15.27 5.13 0.12
N ASP A 193 -15.62 4.40 1.17
CA ASP A 193 -15.01 4.54 2.49
C ASP A 193 -13.56 4.05 2.51
N ILE A 194 -12.78 4.53 3.48
CA ILE A 194 -11.45 3.98 3.73
C ILE A 194 -11.59 2.60 4.38
N ILE A 195 -10.69 1.69 4.01
CA ILE A 195 -10.83 0.27 4.35
C ILE A 195 -9.59 -0.17 5.15
N PRO A 196 -9.74 -0.87 6.28
CA PRO A 196 -8.62 -1.53 6.93
C PRO A 196 -8.12 -2.70 6.10
N ASN A 197 -6.89 -3.15 6.35
CA ASN A 197 -6.38 -4.33 5.67
C ASN A 197 -6.92 -5.64 6.27
N LEU A 198 -8.08 -6.09 5.78
CA LEU A 198 -8.73 -7.33 6.22
C LEU A 198 -7.86 -8.59 5.97
N SER A 199 -7.00 -8.58 4.95
CA SER A 199 -6.06 -9.70 4.73
C SER A 199 -5.04 -9.77 5.87
N LEU A 200 -4.54 -8.62 6.31
CA LEU A 200 -3.61 -8.54 7.42
C LEU A 200 -4.29 -8.94 8.73
N GLU A 201 -5.50 -8.45 9.00
CA GLU A 201 -6.29 -8.86 10.18
C GLU A 201 -6.44 -10.38 10.25
N ALA A 202 -6.93 -11.00 9.17
CA ALA A 202 -7.11 -12.45 9.10
C ALA A 202 -5.79 -13.22 9.24
N PHE A 203 -4.69 -12.70 8.67
CA PHE A 203 -3.36 -13.29 8.82
C PHE A 203 -2.88 -13.27 10.27
N LEU A 204 -2.99 -12.12 10.94
CA LEU A 204 -2.54 -11.93 12.31
C LEU A 204 -3.35 -12.76 13.30
N GLU A 205 -4.66 -12.80 13.14
CA GLU A 205 -5.53 -13.60 14.01
C GLU A 205 -5.22 -15.09 13.85
N ARG A 206 -5.13 -15.59 12.61
CA ARG A 206 -5.00 -17.03 12.37
C ARG A 206 -3.59 -17.55 12.60
N VAL A 207 -2.56 -16.81 12.18
CA VAL A 207 -1.17 -17.28 12.24
C VAL A 207 -0.50 -16.87 13.54
N HIS A 208 -0.89 -15.73 14.11
CA HIS A 208 -0.22 -15.15 15.27
C HIS A 208 -1.11 -15.01 16.51
N GLN A 209 -2.41 -15.31 16.40
CA GLN A 209 -3.38 -15.14 17.49
C GLN A 209 -3.39 -13.70 18.02
N ILE A 210 -3.14 -12.74 17.13
CA ILE A 210 -3.18 -11.30 17.41
C ILE A 210 -4.44 -10.74 16.78
N THR A 211 -5.30 -10.16 17.61
CA THR A 211 -6.47 -9.42 17.15
C THR A 211 -6.09 -7.96 16.99
N LEU A 212 -6.27 -7.40 15.78
CA LEU A 212 -6.07 -5.97 15.54
C LEU A 212 -7.23 -5.15 16.12
N PRO A 213 -6.98 -3.91 16.56
CA PRO A 213 -8.03 -3.01 16.98
C PRO A 213 -8.96 -2.71 15.79
N VAL A 214 -10.24 -2.50 16.09
CA VAL A 214 -11.21 -2.05 15.09
C VAL A 214 -10.93 -0.59 14.75
N MET A 215 -10.93 -0.27 13.46
CA MET A 215 -10.87 1.12 13.00
C MET A 215 -12.19 1.82 13.35
N GLN A 216 -12.16 2.70 14.34
CA GLN A 216 -13.32 3.48 14.77
C GLN A 216 -13.37 4.79 13.99
N SER A 217 -14.57 5.14 13.54
CA SER A 217 -14.89 6.45 12.96
C SER A 217 -15.73 7.24 13.97
N ASP A 218 -15.18 8.35 14.45
CA ASP A 218 -15.87 9.31 15.30
C ASP A 218 -16.31 10.49 14.42
N ASP A 219 -17.62 10.77 14.34
CA ASP A 219 -18.19 11.83 13.49
C ASP A 219 -17.69 11.80 12.03
N ASP A 220 -17.67 10.62 11.42
CA ASP A 220 -17.17 10.33 10.06
C ASP A 220 -15.66 10.63 9.86
N GLU A 221 -14.91 10.90 10.92
CA GLU A 221 -13.46 11.05 10.90
C GLU A 221 -12.75 9.90 11.64
N ILE A 222 -11.66 9.42 11.05
CA ILE A 222 -10.85 8.35 11.66
C ILE A 222 -9.57 8.96 12.22
N ASN A 223 -9.29 8.70 13.49
CA ASN A 223 -8.03 9.05 14.12
C ASN A 223 -6.92 8.08 13.65
N ILE A 224 -6.30 8.43 12.52
CA ILE A 224 -5.25 7.62 11.86
C ILE A 224 -4.09 7.34 12.81
N SER A 225 -3.60 8.36 13.51
CA SER A 225 -2.46 8.24 14.44
C SER A 225 -2.80 7.34 15.63
N GLY A 226 -3.98 7.52 16.24
CA GLY A 226 -4.45 6.69 17.35
C GLY A 226 -4.72 5.23 16.94
N TYR A 227 -5.19 4.99 15.72
CA TYR A 227 -5.31 3.64 15.17
C TYR A 227 -3.95 2.97 15.02
N PHE A 228 -2.95 3.67 14.46
CA PHE A 228 -1.58 3.14 14.35
C PHE A 228 -0.96 2.81 15.71
N ASP A 229 -1.14 3.68 16.70
CA ASP A 229 -0.67 3.42 18.07
C ASP A 229 -1.33 2.17 18.67
N SER A 230 -2.63 2.00 18.45
CA SER A 230 -3.38 0.82 18.91
C SER A 230 -2.90 -0.46 18.22
N VAL A 231 -2.61 -0.40 16.91
CA VAL A 231 -2.01 -1.53 16.17
C VAL A 231 -0.61 -1.85 16.71
N GLN A 232 0.22 -0.83 16.96
CA GLN A 232 1.56 -1.00 17.54
C GLN A 232 1.53 -1.67 18.92
N GLN A 233 0.52 -1.36 19.74
CA GLN A 233 0.29 -2.02 21.03
C GLN A 233 -0.13 -3.48 20.85
N ALA A 234 -1.03 -3.77 19.89
CA ALA A 234 -1.49 -5.14 19.62
C ALA A 234 -0.36 -6.09 19.21
N ILE A 235 0.66 -5.57 18.51
CA ILE A 235 1.83 -6.35 18.07
C ILE A 235 3.02 -6.28 19.04
N ALA A 236 2.91 -5.63 20.20
CA ALA A 236 4.07 -5.32 21.07
C ALA A 236 4.87 -6.56 21.53
N LEU A 237 4.27 -7.75 21.51
CA LEU A 237 4.95 -9.02 21.81
C LEU A 237 5.90 -9.49 20.69
N LYS A 238 5.86 -8.88 19.51
CA LYS A 238 6.72 -9.17 18.36
C LYS A 238 7.84 -8.14 18.27
N SER A 239 9.00 -8.45 18.85
CA SER A 239 10.14 -7.52 18.96
C SER A 239 10.69 -6.99 17.63
N ASP A 240 10.60 -7.76 16.55
CA ASP A 240 11.15 -7.39 15.24
C ASP A 240 10.11 -6.74 14.32
N TRP A 241 8.92 -6.45 14.85
CA TRP A 241 7.79 -5.90 14.10
C TRP A 241 7.53 -4.46 14.51
N GLU A 242 7.13 -3.66 13.54
CA GLU A 242 7.06 -2.21 13.71
C GLU A 242 5.98 -1.63 12.82
N VAL A 243 5.14 -0.75 13.37
CA VAL A 243 4.27 0.10 12.58
C VAL A 243 5.09 1.28 12.08
N ILE A 244 5.03 1.54 10.77
CA ILE A 244 5.67 2.68 10.11
C ILE A 244 4.54 3.64 9.69
N PRO A 245 4.18 4.65 10.51
CA PRO A 245 2.96 5.44 10.32
C PRO A 245 2.91 6.24 9.01
N ASN A 246 4.05 6.81 8.60
CA ASN A 246 4.14 7.77 7.50
C ASN A 246 4.69 7.15 6.20
N ASP A 247 4.66 5.82 6.11
CA ASP A 247 5.00 5.12 4.89
C ASP A 247 3.76 5.02 4.01
N ILE A 248 3.69 5.96 3.05
CA ILE A 248 2.55 6.18 2.19
C ILE A 248 2.87 5.66 0.79
N ILE A 249 1.97 4.81 0.26
CA ILE A 249 2.25 4.08 -0.98
C ILE A 249 1.00 4.05 -1.85
N LEU A 250 1.12 4.58 -3.07
CA LEU A 250 0.08 4.44 -4.09
C LEU A 250 0.30 3.17 -4.89
N GLY A 251 -0.73 2.35 -5.04
CA GLY A 251 -0.64 1.15 -5.86
C GLY A 251 -1.93 0.39 -6.05
N LEU A 252 -1.79 -0.73 -6.76
CA LEU A 252 -2.90 -1.63 -7.05
C LEU A 252 -2.98 -2.71 -5.97
N PHE A 253 -4.10 -2.71 -5.25
CA PHE A 253 -4.40 -3.66 -4.20
C PHE A 253 -5.70 -4.38 -4.58
N SER A 254 -5.61 -5.70 -4.74
CA SER A 254 -6.76 -6.54 -5.02
C SER A 254 -7.09 -7.29 -3.75
N PHE A 255 -8.30 -7.08 -3.25
CA PHE A 255 -8.84 -7.89 -2.16
C PHE A 255 -9.33 -9.21 -2.74
N SER A 256 -8.97 -10.32 -2.09
CA SER A 256 -9.60 -11.59 -2.39
C SER A 256 -11.11 -11.43 -2.17
N LYS A 257 -11.94 -11.81 -3.16
CA LYS A 257 -13.41 -11.69 -3.12
C LYS A 257 -14.05 -12.25 -1.84
N PHE A 258 -13.36 -13.14 -1.13
CA PHE A 258 -13.83 -13.76 0.11
C PHE A 258 -13.73 -12.91 1.37
N LEU A 259 -13.03 -11.76 1.33
CA LEU A 259 -12.85 -10.88 2.49
C LEU A 259 -13.87 -9.74 2.57
N MET A 260 -14.61 -9.48 1.48
CA MET A 260 -15.55 -8.35 1.38
C MET A 260 -17.03 -8.74 1.55
N TYR A 261 -17.34 -10.03 1.76
CA TYR A 261 -18.71 -10.58 1.87
C TYR A 261 -18.93 -11.45 3.11
#